data_AF-A0A7W5FWH5-F1
#
_entry.id   AF-A0A7W5FWH5-F1
#
_cell.length_a   1.000
_cell.length_b   1.000
_cell.length_c   1.000
_cell.angle_alpha   90.00
_cell.angle_beta   90.00
_cell.angle_gamma   90.00
#
_symmetry.space_group_name_H-M   'P 1'
#
loop_
_entity.id
_entity.type
_entity.pdbx_description
1 polymer ?
#
loop_
_entity_poly.entity_id
_entity_poly.type
_entity_poly.pdbx_seq_one_letter_code
_entity_poly.pdbx_strand_id
1 'polypeptide(L)'
;MIDKHVVKVIVDFAIFLEFADQDTVDADAAMAALEQLSAELQKAPDNVKADLTKSFHDISHEYGPRAGFVTDLAPILGLVE
;
A
#
# COMPACT_ATOMS: atom_id res chain seq x y z
N MET A 1 16.93 -2.57 1.71
CA MET A 1 16.10 -2.12 2.85
C MET A 1 15.59 -0.72 2.55
N ILE A 2 14.28 -0.54 2.56
CA ILE A 2 13.61 0.73 2.25
C ILE A 2 13.42 1.50 3.56
N ASP A 3 13.55 2.82 3.51
CA ASP A 3 13.33 3.65 4.68
C ASP A 3 11.88 3.51 5.18
N LYS A 4 11.71 3.30 6.49
CA LYS A 4 10.39 3.06 7.08
C LYS A 4 9.40 4.19 6.81
N HIS A 5 9.85 5.45 6.72
CA HIS A 5 8.98 6.58 6.47
C HIS A 5 8.46 6.59 5.03
N VAL A 6 9.25 6.10 4.07
CA VAL A 6 8.77 5.89 2.69
C VAL A 6 7.69 4.81 2.67
N VAL A 7 7.90 3.70 3.38
CA VAL A 7 6.92 2.62 3.49
C VAL A 7 5.63 3.14 4.16
N LYS A 8 5.74 3.92 5.24
CA LYS A 8 4.56 4.51 5.90
C LYS A 8 3.76 5.40 4.97
N VAL A 9 4.41 6.26 4.18
CA VAL A 9 3.70 7.13 3.22
C VAL A 9 2.91 6.31 2.19
N ILE A 10 3.46 5.20 1.68
CA ILE A 10 2.75 4.31 0.75
C ILE A 10 1.52 3.70 1.43
N VAL A 11 1.68 3.19 2.66
CA VAL A 11 0.59 2.57 3.42
C VAL A 11 -0.49 3.60 3.79
N ASP A 12 -0.10 4.77 4.28
CA ASP A 12 -1.01 5.85 4.65
C ASP A 12 -1.84 6.30 3.45
N PHE A 13 -1.22 6.37 2.26
CA PHE A 13 -1.91 6.73 1.02
C PHE A 13 -2.87 5.64 0.57
N ALA A 14 -2.45 4.37 0.58
CA ALA A 14 -3.33 3.24 0.25
C ALA A 14 -4.54 3.17 1.21
N ILE A 15 -4.30 3.39 2.51
CA ILE A 15 -5.37 3.48 3.52
C ILE A 15 -6.30 4.65 3.24
N PHE A 16 -5.78 5.81 2.86
CA PHE A 16 -6.61 6.97 2.53
C PHE A 16 -7.51 6.66 1.33
N LEU A 17 -6.98 6.05 0.27
CA LEU A 17 -7.76 5.70 -0.91
C LEU A 17 -8.81 4.62 -0.63
N GLU A 18 -8.47 3.60 0.17
CA GLU A 18 -9.38 2.49 0.49
C GLU A 18 -10.49 2.88 1.49
N PHE A 19 -10.16 3.73 2.47
CA PHE A 19 -11.05 4.00 3.61
C PHE A 19 -11.60 5.44 3.65
N ALA A 20 -11.32 6.26 2.65
CA ALA A 20 -12.02 7.54 2.50
C ALA A 20 -13.51 7.30 2.25
N ASP A 21 -14.35 8.16 2.83
CA ASP A 21 -15.77 8.14 2.49
C ASP A 21 -16.00 8.69 1.08
N GLN A 22 -17.10 8.27 0.46
CA GLN A 22 -17.47 8.69 -0.90
C GLN A 22 -17.77 10.20 -1.00
N ASP A 23 -18.03 10.84 0.13
CA ASP A 23 -18.25 12.29 0.21
C ASP A 23 -16.93 13.08 0.19
N THR A 24 -15.80 12.45 0.53
CA THR A 24 -14.45 13.04 0.51
C THR A 24 -13.70 12.70 -0.77
N VAL A 25 -13.74 11.44 -1.21
CA VAL A 25 -13.07 10.98 -2.42
C VAL A 25 -14.03 10.15 -3.26
N ASP A 26 -14.21 10.54 -4.52
CA ASP A 26 -14.94 9.74 -5.49
C ASP A 26 -14.31 8.34 -5.61
N ALA A 27 -15.14 7.30 -5.52
CA ALA A 27 -14.66 5.92 -5.44
C ALA A 27 -13.90 5.49 -6.71
N ASP A 28 -14.35 5.93 -7.88
CA ASP A 28 -13.69 5.63 -9.15
C ASP A 28 -12.33 6.34 -9.23
N ALA A 29 -12.26 7.59 -8.77
CA ALA A 29 -11.00 8.33 -8.66
C ALA A 29 -10.02 7.69 -7.65
N ALA A 30 -10.52 7.21 -6.51
CA ALA A 30 -9.72 6.52 -5.50
C ALA A 30 -9.11 5.22 -6.07
N MET A 31 -9.94 4.43 -6.75
CA MET A 31 -9.52 3.19 -7.40
C MET A 31 -8.46 3.47 -8.49
N ALA A 32 -8.70 4.45 -9.37
CA ALA A 32 -7.75 4.83 -10.41
C ALA A 32 -6.38 5.26 -9.83
N ALA A 33 -6.38 5.97 -8.71
CA ALA A 33 -5.15 6.36 -8.03
C ALA A 33 -4.41 5.15 -7.42
N LEU A 34 -5.14 4.17 -6.86
CA LEU A 34 -4.56 2.95 -6.31
C LEU A 34 -3.97 2.06 -7.42
N GLU A 35 -4.65 1.96 -8.56
CA GLU A 35 -4.14 1.27 -9.76
C GLU A 35 -2.86 1.92 -10.28
N GLN A 36 -2.79 3.25 -10.33
CA GLN A 36 -1.58 3.96 -10.75
C GLN A 36 -0.42 3.72 -9.78
N LEU A 37 -0.68 3.76 -8.46
CA LEU A 37 0.32 3.44 -7.43
C LEU A 37 0.85 2.01 -7.61
N SER A 38 -0.06 1.05 -7.78
CA SER A 38 0.25 -0.36 -8.02
C SER A 38 1.12 -0.53 -9.27
N ALA A 39 0.71 0.06 -10.39
CA ALA A 39 1.44 -0.03 -11.66
C ALA A 39 2.86 0.54 -11.58
N GLU A 40 3.10 1.59 -10.80
CA GLU A 40 4.43 2.16 -10.62
C GLU A 40 5.30 1.30 -9.70
N LEU A 41 4.75 0.80 -8.59
CA LEU A 41 5.46 -0.08 -7.67
C LEU A 41 5.81 -1.43 -8.33
N GLN A 42 4.96 -1.94 -9.22
CA GLN A 42 5.21 -3.17 -9.97
C GLN A 42 6.40 -3.08 -10.95
N LYS A 43 6.82 -1.86 -11.33
CA LYS A 43 8.03 -1.65 -12.15
C LYS A 43 9.32 -1.73 -11.33
N ALA A 44 9.23 -1.73 -10.01
CA ALA A 44 10.41 -1.85 -9.15
C ALA A 44 11.10 -3.21 -9.36
N PRO A 45 12.42 -3.30 -9.13
CA PRO A 45 13.14 -4.58 -9.13
C PRO A 45 12.59 -5.56 -8.09
N ASP A 46 12.68 -6.86 -8.35
CA ASP A 46 12.11 -7.91 -7.47
C ASP A 46 12.66 -7.85 -6.03
N ASN A 47 13.93 -7.48 -5.85
CA ASN A 47 14.49 -7.28 -4.51
C ASN A 47 13.84 -6.10 -3.76
N VAL A 48 13.42 -5.05 -4.49
CA VAL A 48 12.70 -3.91 -3.92
C VAL A 48 11.26 -4.31 -3.58
N LYS A 49 10.59 -5.09 -4.43
CA LYS A 49 9.24 -5.64 -4.14
C LYS A 49 9.26 -6.55 -2.90
N ALA A 50 10.27 -7.41 -2.78
CA ALA A 50 10.46 -8.26 -1.62
C ALA A 50 10.72 -7.43 -0.34
N ASP A 51 11.56 -6.40 -0.43
CA ASP A 51 11.82 -5.46 0.67
C ASP A 51 10.54 -4.71 1.08
N LEU A 52 9.72 -4.25 0.13
CA LEU A 52 8.43 -3.60 0.39
C LEU A 52 7.46 -4.54 1.10
N THR A 53 7.31 -5.76 0.57
CA THR A 53 6.42 -6.78 1.12
C THR A 53 6.74 -7.07 2.58
N LYS A 54 8.03 -7.29 2.87
CA LYS A 54 8.50 -7.48 4.24
C LYS A 54 8.23 -6.24 5.09
N SER A 55 8.52 -5.06 4.57
CA SER A 55 8.34 -3.81 5.32
C SER A 55 6.88 -3.54 5.68
N PHE A 56 5.93 -3.85 4.80
CA PHE A 56 4.51 -3.74 5.09
C PHE A 56 4.10 -4.65 6.26
N HIS A 57 4.54 -5.90 6.24
CA HIS A 57 4.31 -6.83 7.34
C HIS A 57 4.95 -6.33 8.66
N ASP A 58 6.18 -5.83 8.60
CA ASP A 58 6.92 -5.36 9.78
C ASP A 58 6.22 -4.16 10.44
N ILE A 59 5.61 -3.25 9.66
CA ILE A 59 4.95 -2.05 10.21
C ILE A 59 3.43 -2.22 10.43
N SER A 60 2.81 -3.33 10.01
CA SER A 60 1.34 -3.48 10.01
C SER A 60 0.72 -3.29 11.40
N HIS A 61 1.41 -3.76 12.44
CA HIS A 61 1.00 -3.63 13.83
C HIS A 61 0.84 -2.17 14.30
N GLU A 62 1.50 -1.21 13.64
CA GLU A 62 1.40 0.22 13.94
C GLU A 62 0.05 0.83 13.49
N TYR A 63 -0.74 0.12 12.68
CA TYR A 63 -1.98 0.62 12.06
C TYR A 63 -3.27 0.17 12.77
N GLY A 64 -3.16 -0.48 13.93
CA GLY A 64 -4.29 -0.82 14.78
C GLY A 64 -5.38 -1.60 14.02
N PRO A 65 -6.63 -1.11 13.93
CA PRO A 65 -7.71 -1.80 13.22
C PRO A 65 -7.42 -2.10 11.74
N ARG A 66 -6.52 -1.33 11.12
CA ARG A 66 -6.15 -1.48 9.71
C ARG A 66 -4.97 -2.43 9.50
N ALA A 67 -4.41 -3.03 10.55
CA ALA A 67 -3.25 -3.93 10.46
C ALA A 67 -3.46 -5.09 9.48
N GLY A 68 -4.68 -5.63 9.37
CA GLY A 68 -5.02 -6.65 8.39
C GLY A 68 -4.82 -6.17 6.95
N PHE A 69 -5.42 -5.02 6.60
CA PHE A 69 -5.24 -4.39 5.30
C PHE A 69 -3.76 -4.13 4.97
N VAL A 70 -2.98 -3.63 5.93
CA VAL A 70 -1.54 -3.36 5.70
C VAL A 70 -0.75 -4.65 5.48
N THR A 71 -1.12 -5.74 6.16
CA THR A 71 -0.49 -7.06 5.96
C THR A 71 -0.78 -7.60 4.56
N ASP A 72 -2.00 -7.39 4.07
CA ASP A 72 -2.44 -7.84 2.75
C ASP A 72 -2.14 -6.83 1.62
N LEU A 73 -1.42 -5.74 1.92
CA LEU A 73 -1.19 -4.67 0.94
C LEU A 73 -0.29 -5.12 -0.22
N ALA A 74 0.70 -5.96 0.04
CA ALA A 74 1.59 -6.48 -1.00
C ALA A 74 0.84 -7.25 -2.11
N PRO A 75 -0.03 -8.23 -1.80
CA PRO A 75 -0.83 -8.89 -2.82
C PRO A 75 -1.87 -7.96 -3.46
N ILE A 76 -2.47 -7.02 -2.73
CA ILE A 76 -3.38 -6.00 -3.30
C ILE A 76 -2.68 -5.18 -4.39
N LEU A 77 -1.42 -4.81 -4.16
CA LEU A 77 -0.59 -4.04 -5.10
C LEU A 77 0.12 -4.91 -6.15
N GLY A 78 -0.11 -6.23 -6.17
CA GLY A 78 0.53 -7.15 -7.12
C GLY A 78 2.06 -7.21 -6.99
N LEU A 79 2.58 -7.05 -5.78
CA LEU A 79 4.04 -7.11 -5.51
C LEU A 79 4.56 -8.53 -5.28
N VAL A 80 3.64 -9.49 -5.11
CA VAL A 80 3.89 -10.91 -4.94
C VAL A 80 3.04 -11.68 -5.94
N GLU A 81 3.60 -12.74 -6.53
CA GLU A 81 2.87 -13.68 -7.40
C GLU A 81 2.07 -14.70 -6.58
#